data_AF-A0A401ZT30-F1
#
_entry.id   AF-A0A401ZT30-F1
#
_cell.length_a   1.000
_cell.length_b   1.000
_cell.length_c   1.000
_cell.angle_alpha   90.00
_cell.angle_beta   90.00
_cell.angle_gamma   90.00
#
_symmetry.space_group_name_H-M   'P 1'
#
loop_
_entity.id
_entity.type
_entity.pdbx_description
1 polymer ?
#
loop_
_entity_poly.entity_id
_entity_poly.type
_entity_poly.pdbx_seq_one_letter_code
_entity_poly.pdbx_strand_id
1 'polypeptide(L)'
;MAGEAGSVRGNVLAFDVGGTRMKAGIVQSDTIVAGQTVPLNEEDQARDALTRIEQISQSLLAHHDISALGLSIRGIVDPQSGIILDVNGILSELIHVPLGERLSHKLGCPVFTEYNGGGKLDRSMRYNSRKETSIRKEENHGKFTEKVQQ
;
A
#
# COMPACT_ATOMS: atom_id res chain seq x y z
N MET A 1 26.06 -3.00 26.64
CA MET A 1 25.05 -3.80 25.91
C MET A 1 23.88 -2.87 25.62
N ALA A 2 23.90 -2.20 24.47
CA ALA A 2 22.81 -1.31 24.07
C ALA A 2 21.67 -2.20 23.58
N GLY A 3 20.54 -2.19 24.29
CA GLY A 3 19.32 -2.85 23.84
C GLY A 3 18.90 -2.24 22.52
N GLU A 4 18.71 -3.09 21.51
CA GLU A 4 18.08 -2.69 20.26
C GLU A 4 16.72 -2.09 20.60
N ALA A 5 16.56 -0.79 20.36
CA ALA A 5 15.26 -0.15 20.36
C ALA A 5 14.46 -0.84 19.25
N GLY A 6 13.69 -1.85 19.63
CA GLY A 6 12.76 -2.54 18.74
C GLY A 6 11.78 -1.51 18.22
N SER A 7 12.06 -0.97 17.03
CA SER A 7 11.09 -0.19 16.29
C SER A 7 9.91 -1.12 16.06
N VAL A 8 8.80 -0.87 16.76
CA VAL A 8 7.54 -1.54 16.51
C VAL A 8 7.15 -1.19 15.08
N ARG A 9 7.51 -2.06 14.12
CA ARG A 9 7.08 -1.91 12.74
C ARG A 9 5.57 -2.13 12.74
N GLY A 10 4.82 -1.12 12.30
CA GLY A 10 3.39 -1.31 12.10
C GLY A 10 3.16 -2.27 10.94
N ASN A 11 2.04 -2.99 10.97
CA ASN A 11 1.70 -3.88 9.86
C ASN A 11 1.35 -3.05 8.63
N VAL A 12 1.71 -3.53 7.45
CA VAL A 12 1.38 -2.87 6.19
C VAL A 12 0.42 -3.75 5.40
N LEU A 13 -0.71 -3.19 4.97
CA LEU A 13 -1.53 -3.82 3.95
C LEU A 13 -0.91 -3.51 2.59
N ALA A 14 -0.43 -4.52 1.88
CA ALA A 14 0.21 -4.31 0.59
C ALA A 14 -0.60 -4.97 -0.53
N PHE A 15 -0.76 -4.24 -1.64
CA PHE A 15 -1.43 -4.66 -2.86
C PHE A 15 -0.42 -4.80 -4.01
N ASP A 16 -0.57 -5.87 -4.78
CA ASP A 16 0.07 -6.11 -6.08
C ASP A 16 -1.06 -6.26 -7.11
N VAL A 17 -1.24 -5.20 -7.89
CA VAL A 17 -2.32 -5.07 -8.86
C VAL A 17 -1.71 -5.28 -10.25
N GLY A 18 -1.81 -6.51 -10.74
CA GLY A 18 -1.44 -6.88 -12.10
C GLY A 18 -2.62 -6.75 -13.07
N GLY A 19 -2.40 -7.08 -14.35
CA GLY A 19 -3.47 -7.03 -15.36
C GLY A 19 -4.50 -8.17 -15.26
N THR A 20 -4.18 -9.27 -14.57
CA THR A 20 -5.03 -10.47 -14.52
C THR A 20 -5.42 -10.87 -13.10
N ARG A 21 -4.66 -10.42 -12.10
CA ARG A 21 -4.87 -10.78 -10.70
C ARG A 21 -4.51 -9.60 -9.81
N MET A 22 -5.28 -9.44 -8.75
CA MET A 22 -4.97 -8.56 -7.64
C MET A 22 -4.64 -9.42 -6.43
N LYS A 23 -3.50 -9.16 -5.81
CA LYS A 23 -3.06 -9.84 -4.60
C LYS A 23 -2.94 -8.81 -3.49
N ALA A 24 -3.33 -9.20 -2.28
CA ALA A 24 -3.16 -8.36 -1.11
C ALA A 24 -2.69 -9.19 0.08
N GLY A 25 -2.07 -8.53 1.05
CA GLY A 25 -1.62 -9.19 2.26
C GLY A 25 -1.15 -8.24 3.34
N ILE A 26 -1.29 -8.70 4.58
CA ILE A 26 -0.80 -8.04 5.77
C ILE A 26 0.66 -8.45 5.96
N VAL A 27 1.55 -7.46 5.95
CA VAL A 27 2.98 -7.62 6.11
C VAL A 27 3.36 -7.20 7.52
N GLN A 28 3.87 -8.14 8.31
CA GLN A 28 4.39 -7.93 9.66
C GLN A 28 5.86 -8.36 9.69
N SER A 29 6.76 -7.45 10.05
CA SER A 29 8.21 -7.73 10.14
C SER A 29 8.77 -8.45 8.90
N ASP A 30 8.48 -7.93 7.70
CA ASP A 30 8.89 -8.49 6.40
C ASP A 30 8.29 -9.87 6.06
N THR A 31 7.28 -10.33 6.80
CA THR A 31 6.56 -11.59 6.59
C THR A 31 5.09 -11.32 6.26
N ILE A 32 4.53 -12.03 5.28
CA ILE A 32 3.10 -11.98 4.98
C ILE A 32 2.37 -12.90 5.95
N VAL A 33 1.51 -12.35 6.81
CA VAL A 33 0.79 -13.10 7.87
C VAL A 33 -0.65 -13.42 7.51
N ALA A 34 -1.23 -12.68 6.56
CA ALA A 34 -2.54 -12.93 5.98
C ALA A 34 -2.55 -12.43 4.54
N GLY A 35 -3.37 -13.00 3.66
CA GLY A 35 -3.45 -12.54 2.29
C GLY A 35 -4.60 -13.13 1.49
N GLN A 36 -4.91 -12.45 0.40
CA GLN A 36 -5.96 -12.81 -0.53
C GLN A 36 -5.45 -12.62 -1.96
N THR A 37 -5.98 -13.40 -2.89
CA THR A 37 -5.76 -13.19 -4.32
C THR A 37 -7.08 -13.34 -5.04
N VAL A 38 -7.47 -12.28 -5.75
CA VAL A 38 -8.67 -12.28 -6.59
C VAL A 38 -8.25 -12.17 -8.06
N PRO A 39 -9.00 -12.79 -8.97
CA PRO A 39 -8.75 -12.61 -10.38
C PRO A 39 -9.36 -11.25 -10.82
N LEU A 40 -8.72 -10.62 -11.81
CA LEU A 40 -9.15 -9.40 -12.48
C LEU A 40 -9.53 -9.81 -13.90
N ASN A 41 -10.81 -10.10 -14.11
CA ASN A 41 -11.35 -10.60 -15.37
C ASN A 41 -12.18 -9.49 -15.99
N GLU A 42 -12.01 -9.22 -17.28
CA GLU A 42 -12.80 -8.19 -17.97
C GLU A 42 -14.29 -8.56 -18.08
N GLU A 43 -14.64 -9.86 -18.02
CA GLU A 43 -16.03 -10.35 -18.03
C GLU A 43 -16.78 -10.05 -16.72
N ASP A 44 -16.06 -9.76 -15.64
CA ASP A 44 -16.65 -9.48 -14.33
C ASP A 44 -17.03 -7.99 -14.25
N GLN A 45 -17.95 -7.59 -15.16
CA GLN A 45 -18.46 -6.21 -15.37
C GLN A 45 -19.05 -5.56 -14.11
N ALA A 46 -19.25 -6.34 -13.04
CA ALA A 46 -20.03 -5.92 -11.88
C ALA A 46 -19.20 -5.24 -10.78
N ARG A 47 -17.85 -5.31 -10.80
CA ARG A 47 -17.01 -4.72 -9.73
C ARG A 47 -15.68 -4.19 -10.27
N ASP A 48 -15.63 -2.87 -10.32
CA ASP A 48 -14.46 -2.03 -10.61
C ASP A 48 -13.27 -2.36 -9.66
N ALA A 49 -12.04 -2.11 -10.11
CA ALA A 49 -10.80 -2.40 -9.40
C ALA A 49 -10.67 -1.63 -8.08
N LEU A 50 -11.21 -0.40 -8.01
CA LEU A 50 -11.25 0.38 -6.76
C LEU A 50 -12.09 -0.35 -5.70
N THR A 51 -13.31 -0.76 -6.04
CA THR A 51 -14.22 -1.50 -5.16
C THR A 51 -13.58 -2.80 -4.69
N ARG A 52 -12.80 -3.49 -5.56
CA ARG A 52 -12.05 -4.69 -5.16
C ARG A 52 -10.97 -4.39 -4.13
N ILE A 53 -10.20 -3.31 -4.31
CA ILE A 53 -9.21 -2.87 -3.33
C ILE A 53 -9.89 -2.61 -1.98
N GLU A 54 -11.03 -1.92 -1.98
CA GLU A 54 -11.77 -1.61 -0.76
C GLU A 54 -12.34 -2.85 -0.08
N GLN A 55 -12.93 -3.77 -0.83
CA GLN A 55 -13.49 -5.03 -0.30
C GLN A 55 -12.41 -5.91 0.34
N ILE A 56 -11.27 -6.05 -0.34
CA ILE A 56 -10.13 -6.81 0.17
C ILE A 56 -9.55 -6.11 1.42
N SER A 57 -9.44 -4.79 1.40
CA SER A 57 -9.00 -4.02 2.56
C SER A 57 -9.91 -4.27 3.75
N GLN A 58 -11.23 -4.14 3.57
CA GLN A 58 -12.20 -4.40 4.65
C GLN A 58 -12.12 -5.84 5.18
N SER A 59 -11.96 -6.82 4.29
CA SER A 59 -11.84 -8.23 4.67
C SER A 59 -10.60 -8.52 5.50
N LEU A 60 -9.45 -7.94 5.16
CA LEU A 60 -8.21 -8.16 5.89
C LEU A 60 -8.18 -7.33 7.19
N LEU A 61 -8.73 -6.13 7.18
CA LEU A 61 -8.77 -5.25 8.35
C LEU A 61 -9.77 -5.68 9.43
N ALA A 62 -10.70 -6.59 9.12
CA ALA A 62 -11.59 -7.19 10.11
C ALA A 62 -10.83 -7.95 11.23
N HIS A 63 -9.60 -8.37 10.97
CA HIS A 63 -8.79 -9.18 11.90
C HIS A 63 -7.38 -8.64 12.12
N HIS A 64 -7.02 -7.52 11.49
CA HIS A 64 -5.67 -6.98 11.51
C HIS A 64 -5.69 -5.44 11.51
N ASP A 65 -4.89 -4.82 12.36
CA ASP A 65 -4.61 -3.39 12.28
C ASP A 65 -3.41 -3.14 11.36
N ILE A 66 -3.42 -2.00 10.67
CA ILE A 66 -2.33 -1.54 9.80
C ILE A 66 -1.89 -0.12 10.16
N SER A 67 -0.63 0.19 9.92
CA SER A 67 -0.10 1.55 10.00
C SER A 67 -0.06 2.26 8.65
N ALA A 68 -0.10 1.50 7.54
CA ALA A 68 -0.07 2.04 6.19
C ALA A 68 -0.61 1.03 5.17
N LEU A 69 -0.97 1.55 3.99
CA LEU A 69 -1.25 0.75 2.80
C LEU A 69 -0.20 1.05 1.72
N GLY A 70 0.30 0.01 1.06
CA GLY A 70 1.12 0.15 -0.13
C GLY A 70 0.45 -0.48 -1.34
N LEU A 71 0.44 0.22 -2.48
CA LEU A 71 -0.22 -0.21 -3.71
C LEU A 71 0.77 -0.19 -4.87
N SER A 72 1.14 -1.38 -5.34
CA SER A 72 1.99 -1.53 -6.52
C SER A 72 1.08 -1.89 -7.70
N ILE A 73 1.03 -1.03 -8.73
CA ILE A 73 0.14 -1.20 -9.88
C ILE A 73 0.90 -1.23 -11.21
N ARG A 74 0.50 -2.13 -12.12
CA ARG A 74 1.09 -2.21 -13.46
C ARG A 74 0.56 -1.07 -14.33
N GLY A 75 1.34 0.00 -14.50
CA GLY A 75 0.98 1.19 -15.29
C GLY A 75 2.07 2.25 -15.32
N ILE A 76 1.72 3.48 -15.67
CA ILE A 76 2.56 4.66 -15.46
C ILE A 76 2.00 5.38 -14.23
N VAL A 77 2.84 5.63 -13.23
CA VAL A 77 2.47 6.36 -12.01
C VAL A 77 3.33 7.60 -11.92
N ASP A 78 2.70 8.75 -11.70
CA ASP A 78 3.40 9.99 -11.40
C ASP A 78 4.12 9.84 -10.05
N PRO A 79 5.45 9.96 -10.00
CA PRO A 79 6.23 9.67 -8.79
C PRO A 79 6.06 10.72 -7.69
N GLN A 80 5.54 11.91 -8.01
CA GLN A 80 5.37 13.00 -7.07
C GLN A 80 3.98 12.95 -6.40
N SER A 81 2.94 12.72 -7.19
CA SER A 81 1.55 12.71 -6.74
C SER A 81 1.00 11.31 -6.43
N GLY A 82 1.64 10.26 -6.93
CA GLY A 82 1.15 8.88 -6.83
C GLY A 82 -0.09 8.59 -7.68
N ILE A 83 -0.43 9.51 -8.60
CA ILE A 83 -1.57 9.39 -9.52
C ILE A 83 -1.18 8.45 -10.67
N ILE A 84 -2.13 7.60 -11.06
CA ILE A 84 -1.98 6.72 -12.22
C ILE A 84 -2.21 7.55 -13.49
N LEU A 85 -1.21 7.61 -14.35
CA LEU A 85 -1.25 8.36 -15.62
C LEU A 85 -1.71 7.48 -16.78
N ASP A 86 -1.39 6.19 -16.76
CA ASP A 86 -1.76 5.26 -17.82
C ASP A 86 -1.77 3.80 -17.34
N VAL A 87 -2.80 3.04 -17.70
CA VAL A 87 -3.01 1.62 -17.36
C VAL A 87 -3.97 0.98 -18.38
N ASN A 88 -3.85 -0.33 -18.58
CA ASN A 88 -4.66 -1.06 -19.57
C ASN A 88 -5.79 -1.87 -18.92
N GLY A 89 -6.81 -2.19 -19.73
CA GLY A 89 -7.90 -3.11 -19.38
C GLY A 89 -8.77 -2.58 -18.23
N ILE A 90 -9.20 -3.48 -17.35
CA ILE A 90 -10.05 -3.17 -16.17
C ILE A 90 -9.45 -2.11 -15.21
N LEU A 91 -8.16 -1.79 -15.32
CA LEU A 91 -7.52 -0.79 -14.49
C LEU A 91 -7.70 0.64 -15.04
N SER A 92 -8.17 0.83 -16.29
CA SER A 92 -8.27 2.14 -16.96
C SER A 92 -9.07 3.19 -16.20
N GLU A 93 -10.04 2.75 -15.39
CA GLU A 93 -10.84 3.61 -14.51
C GLU A 93 -10.02 4.29 -13.39
N LEU A 94 -8.83 3.78 -13.09
CA LEU A 94 -7.96 4.32 -12.05
C LEU A 94 -7.11 5.49 -12.56
N ILE A 95 -7.11 5.76 -13.87
CA ILE A 95 -6.38 6.87 -14.49
C ILE A 95 -6.92 8.20 -13.93
N HIS A 96 -6.00 9.06 -13.48
CA HIS A 96 -6.29 10.34 -12.84
C HIS A 96 -7.14 10.28 -11.56
N VAL A 97 -7.42 9.08 -11.03
CA VAL A 97 -8.05 8.93 -9.72
C VAL A 97 -6.99 9.22 -8.65
N PRO A 98 -7.25 10.11 -7.68
CA PRO A 98 -6.38 10.33 -6.53
C PRO A 98 -6.52 9.17 -5.54
N LEU A 99 -6.09 7.99 -5.97
CA LEU A 99 -6.33 6.72 -5.29
C LEU A 99 -5.72 6.71 -3.89
N GLY A 100 -4.50 7.26 -3.76
CA GLY A 100 -3.81 7.40 -2.48
C GLY A 100 -4.61 8.22 -1.47
N GLU A 101 -5.09 9.40 -1.89
CA GLU A 101 -5.88 10.29 -1.03
C GLU A 101 -7.23 9.65 -0.63
N ARG A 102 -7.95 9.09 -1.61
CA ARG A 102 -9.24 8.41 -1.37
C ARG A 102 -9.11 7.27 -0.37
N LEU A 103 -8.14 6.38 -0.59
CA LEU A 103 -7.91 5.23 0.29
C LEU A 103 -7.38 5.70 1.64
N SER A 104 -6.54 6.73 1.69
CA SER A 104 -6.02 7.26 2.96
C SER A 104 -7.13 7.84 3.82
N HIS A 105 -8.02 8.65 3.23
CA HIS A 105 -9.17 9.22 3.93
C HIS A 105 -10.13 8.12 4.41
N LYS A 106 -10.29 7.04 3.65
CA LYS A 106 -11.17 5.91 4.00
C LYS A 106 -10.59 5.00 5.09
N LEU A 107 -9.28 4.76 5.07
CA LEU A 107 -8.61 3.82 5.98
C LEU A 107 -7.98 4.50 7.20
N GLY A 108 -7.85 5.83 7.20
CA GLY A 108 -7.23 6.58 8.28
C GLY A 108 -5.72 6.39 8.40
N CYS A 109 -5.08 5.83 7.38
CA CYS A 109 -3.63 5.61 7.34
C CYS A 109 -3.02 6.14 6.04
N PRO A 110 -1.71 6.41 6.01
CA PRO A 110 -1.01 6.77 4.78
C PRO A 110 -1.11 5.68 3.71
N VAL A 111 -1.20 6.10 2.44
CA VAL A 111 -1.23 5.22 1.27
C VAL A 111 -0.10 5.59 0.33
N PHE A 112 0.66 4.58 -0.11
CA PHE A 112 1.78 4.75 -1.02
C PHE A 112 1.50 4.01 -2.33
N THR A 113 1.52 4.73 -3.44
CA THR A 113 1.36 4.14 -4.78
C THR A 113 2.70 4.05 -5.47
N GLU A 114 3.01 2.92 -6.08
CA GLU A 114 4.19 2.75 -6.92
C GLU A 114 3.88 2.00 -8.23
N TYR A 115 4.79 2.14 -9.18
CA TYR A 115 4.81 1.32 -10.38
C TYR A 115 5.20 -0.14 -10.07
N ASN A 116 4.41 -1.08 -10.57
CA ASN A 116 4.74 -2.50 -10.59
C ASN A 116 5.51 -2.88 -11.87
N GLY A 117 6.84 -2.94 -11.77
CA GLY A 117 7.74 -3.39 -12.85
C GLY A 117 7.72 -4.90 -13.14
N GLY A 118 6.66 -5.62 -12.77
CA GLY A 118 6.55 -7.07 -12.93
C GLY A 118 7.24 -7.89 -11.83
N GLY A 119 7.51 -7.27 -10.67
CA GLY A 119 8.13 -7.94 -9.53
C GLY A 119 7.22 -9.01 -8.91
N LYS A 120 7.80 -9.93 -8.13
CA LYS A 120 7.01 -10.86 -7.30
C LYS A 120 6.35 -10.06 -6.17
N LEU A 121 5.06 -10.33 -5.89
CA LEU A 121 4.27 -9.87 -4.73
C LEU A 121 5.12 -9.53 -3.49
N ASP A 122 5.89 -10.50 -3.02
CA ASP A 122 6.73 -10.38 -1.82
C ASP A 122 7.72 -9.19 -1.89
N ARG A 123 8.26 -8.88 -3.07
CA ARG A 123 9.16 -7.73 -3.26
C ARG A 123 8.42 -6.42 -3.05
N SER A 124 7.26 -6.26 -3.68
CA SER A 124 6.41 -5.06 -3.55
C SER A 124 5.92 -4.88 -2.12
N MET A 125 5.49 -5.97 -1.50
CA MET A 125 5.06 -6.00 -0.09
C MET A 125 6.16 -5.56 0.87
N ARG A 126 7.38 -6.09 0.72
CA ARG A 126 8.54 -5.68 1.55
C ARG A 126 9.03 -4.27 1.22
N TYR A 127 8.90 -3.82 -0.03
CA TYR A 127 9.22 -2.45 -0.39
C TYR A 127 8.31 -1.45 0.33
N ASN A 128 7.00 -1.71 0.32
CA ASN A 128 6.01 -0.90 1.00
C ASN A 128 6.24 -0.85 2.53
N SER A 129 6.61 -1.99 3.14
CA SER A 129 7.02 -2.02 4.57
C SER A 129 8.25 -1.14 4.84
N ARG A 130 9.26 -1.16 3.97
CA ARG A 130 10.47 -0.31 4.12
C ARG A 130 10.18 1.19 3.93
N LYS A 131 9.27 1.55 3.02
CA LYS A 131 8.82 2.94 2.81
C LYS A 131 8.15 3.49 4.06
N GLU A 132 7.24 2.74 4.67
CA GLU A 132 6.58 3.11 5.93
C GLU A 132 7.62 3.37 7.05
N THR A 133 8.60 2.48 7.19
CA THR A 133 9.63 2.61 8.22
C THR A 133 10.52 3.84 8.01
N SER A 134 10.80 4.20 6.75
CA SER A 134 11.64 5.36 6.43
C SER A 134 10.93 6.68 6.78
N ILE A 135 9.64 6.78 6.47
CA ILE A 135 8.82 7.97 6.78
C ILE A 135 8.67 8.15 8.28
N ARG A 136 8.40 7.06 9.03
CA ARG A 136 8.33 7.14 10.50
C ARG A 136 9.63 7.57 11.15
N LYS A 137 10.78 7.23 10.55
CA LYS A 137 12.08 7.74 11.00
C LYS A 137 12.17 9.25 10.76
N GLU A 138 11.78 9.74 9.59
CA GLU A 138 11.76 11.18 9.29
C GLU A 138 10.80 11.96 10.22
N GLU A 139 9.59 11.45 10.46
CA GLU A 139 8.63 12.06 11.40
C GLU A 139 9.15 12.09 12.85
N ASN A 140 9.82 11.01 13.29
CA ASN A 140 10.42 10.97 14.64
C ASN A 140 11.67 11.83 14.77
N HIS A 141 12.47 11.99 13.70
CA HIS A 141 13.61 12.91 13.71
C HIS A 141 13.17 14.37 13.65
N GLY A 142 12.09 14.69 12.93
CA GLY A 142 11.49 16.03 12.91
C GLY A 142 10.89 16.46 14.25
N LYS A 143 10.46 15.51 15.10
CA LYS A 143 9.99 15.78 16.46
C LYS A 143 11.10 15.95 17.51
N PHE A 144 12.36 15.65 17.18
CA PHE A 144 13.48 15.78 18.12
C PHE A 144 14.19 17.14 18.03
N THR A 145 13.88 17.98 17.03
CA THR A 145 14.50 19.31 16.86
C THR A 145 13.74 20.46 17.52
N GLU A 146 12.59 20.23 18.17
CA GLU A 146 11.80 21.27 18.85
C GLU A 146 11.78 21.17 20.39
N LYS A 147 12.77 20.50 21.01
CA LYS A 147 12.94 20.49 22.48
C LYS A 147 14.35 20.81 22.97
N VAL A 148 15.10 21.62 22.21
CA VAL A 148 16.30 22.28 22.72
C VAL A 148 16.24 23.77 22.37
N GLN A 149 15.29 24.47 22.99
CA GLN A 149 15.35 25.90 23.34
C GLN A 149 14.02 26.31 23.99
N GLN A 150 13.94 26.12 25.30
CA GLN A 150 13.41 27.06 26.31
C GLN A 150 13.25 26.35 27.66
#